data_AF-A0A432K1J1-F1
#
_entry.id   AF-A0A432K1J1-F1
#
_cell.length_a   1.000
_cell.length_b   1.000
_cell.length_c   1.000
_cell.angle_alpha   90.00
_cell.angle_beta   90.00
_cell.angle_gamma   90.00
#
_symmetry.space_group_name_H-M   'P 1'
#
loop_
_entity.id
_entity.type
_entity.pdbx_description
1 polymer ?
#
loop_
_entity_poly.entity_id
_entity_poly.type
_entity_poly.pdbx_seq_one_letter_code
_entity_poly.pdbx_strand_id
1 'polypeptide(L)'
;MAGTGDDYLLEAKWQKAENVNAGELYKFAGKINGKRKNTLGLFISIDGFSKESTQTTSSDLRSLILMDGGDLDAVLTDRIKLDDLLYRKRRHASETGNIYLSVNKILVS
;
A
#
# COMPACT_ATOMS: atom_id res chain seq x y z
N MET A 1 9.16 18.64 -18.13
CA MET A 1 7.79 18.15 -18.39
C MET A 1 7.02 18.22 -17.09
N ALA A 2 5.86 18.88 -17.06
CA ALA A 2 5.01 18.94 -15.87
C ALA A 2 4.61 17.53 -15.41
N GLY A 3 4.54 17.33 -14.09
CA GLY A 3 4.68 16.05 -13.41
C GLY A 3 3.76 14.92 -13.85
N THR A 4 4.37 13.76 -14.10
CA THR A 4 3.67 12.45 -14.08
C THR A 4 3.90 11.81 -12.71
N GLY A 5 3.54 12.52 -11.65
CA GLY A 5 3.40 11.89 -10.34
C GLY A 5 2.06 11.15 -10.31
N ASP A 6 2.04 9.93 -9.79
CA ASP A 6 0.77 9.28 -9.44
C ASP A 6 0.18 10.02 -8.23
N ASP A 7 -1.10 10.38 -8.28
CA ASP A 7 -1.77 10.97 -7.12
C ASP A 7 -2.14 9.87 -6.13
N TYR A 8 -1.76 10.05 -4.87
CA TYR A 8 -2.12 9.14 -3.79
C TYR A 8 -3.11 9.79 -2.84
N LEU A 9 -4.19 9.07 -2.52
CA LEU A 9 -4.89 9.26 -1.26
C LEU A 9 -4.17 8.40 -0.21
N LEU A 10 -3.75 9.02 0.89
CA LEU A 10 -3.03 8.34 1.97
C LEU A 10 -3.94 8.16 3.19
N GLU A 11 -3.96 6.96 3.76
CA GLU A 11 -4.43 6.69 5.12
C GLU A 11 -3.32 5.99 5.90
N ALA A 12 -3.02 6.48 7.10
CA ALA A 12 -1.96 5.94 7.95
C ALA A 12 -2.48 5.73 9.37
N LYS A 13 -2.23 4.54 9.91
CA LYS A 13 -2.72 4.11 11.23
C LYS A 13 -1.61 3.67 12.17
N TRP A 14 -1.66 4.21 13.37
CA TRP A 14 -0.88 3.83 14.55
C TRP A 14 -1.87 3.45 15.66
N GLN A 15 -2.34 2.21 15.67
CA GLN A 15 -3.35 1.74 16.61
C GLN A 15 -2.84 0.52 17.37
N LYS A 16 -2.85 0.58 18.71
CA LYS A 16 -2.38 -0.54 19.53
C LYS A 16 -3.30 -1.76 19.33
N ALA A 17 -2.68 -2.88 18.96
CA ALA A 17 -3.10 -4.27 19.16
C ALA A 17 -3.95 -4.98 18.10
N GLU A 18 -4.34 -4.37 16.97
CA GLU A 18 -5.05 -5.11 15.91
C GLU A 18 -4.53 -4.83 14.51
N ASN A 19 -4.17 -5.91 13.81
CA ASN A 19 -3.84 -5.89 12.40
C ASN A 19 -5.05 -5.41 11.58
N VAL A 20 -4.82 -4.53 10.62
CA VAL A 20 -5.88 -3.99 9.76
C VAL A 20 -6.59 -5.11 9.00
N ASN A 21 -7.92 -5.18 9.17
CA ASN A 21 -8.77 -6.17 8.52
C ASN A 21 -9.25 -5.71 7.12
N ALA A 22 -9.90 -6.61 6.37
CA ALA A 22 -10.35 -6.33 5.01
C ALA A 22 -11.43 -5.23 4.96
N GLY A 23 -12.32 -5.15 5.97
CA GLY A 23 -13.39 -4.16 6.04
C GLY A 23 -12.86 -2.72 6.07
N GLU A 24 -11.73 -2.49 6.75
CA GLU A 24 -11.06 -1.19 6.74
C GLU A 24 -10.48 -0.84 5.35
N LEU A 25 -9.91 -1.82 4.64
CA LEU A 25 -9.42 -1.63 3.28
C LEU A 25 -10.55 -1.30 2.31
N TYR A 26 -11.70 -1.98 2.40
CA TYR A 26 -12.89 -1.67 1.61
C TYR A 26 -13.45 -0.28 1.93
N LYS A 27 -13.49 0.10 3.20
CA LYS A 27 -13.90 1.45 3.62
C LYS A 27 -12.99 2.51 3.00
N PHE A 28 -11.69 2.26 2.96
CA PHE A 28 -10.73 3.18 2.34
C PHE A 28 -10.86 3.20 0.81
N ALA A 29 -11.03 2.04 0.16
CA ALA A 29 -11.31 1.94 -1.28
C ALA A 29 -12.52 2.79 -1.70
N GLY A 30 -13.60 2.78 -0.90
CA GLY A 30 -14.75 3.67 -1.11
C GLY A 30 -14.39 5.16 -1.13
N LYS A 31 -13.41 5.60 -0.32
CA LYS A 31 -12.93 7.00 -0.33
C LYS A 31 -12.13 7.32 -1.59
N ILE A 32 -11.37 6.37 -2.12
CA ILE A 32 -10.58 6.51 -3.35
C ILE A 32 -11.51 6.64 -4.56
N ASN A 33 -12.59 5.86 -4.60
CA ASN A 33 -13.58 5.90 -5.69
C ASN A 33 -14.25 7.27 -5.85
N GLY A 34 -14.27 8.09 -4.79
CA GLY A 34 -14.74 9.48 -4.84
C GLY A 34 -13.69 10.50 -5.32
N LYS A 35 -12.50 10.07 -5.75
CA LYS A 35 -11.39 10.92 -6.22
C LYS A 35 -11.28 10.87 -7.75
N ARG A 36 -10.26 11.57 -8.29
CA ARG A 36 -9.99 11.61 -9.74
C ARG A 36 -9.72 10.20 -10.26
N LYS A 37 -10.11 9.94 -11.51
CA LYS A 37 -9.75 8.70 -12.22
C LYS A 37 -8.23 8.52 -12.15
N ASN A 38 -7.78 7.34 -11.73
CA ASN A 38 -6.38 6.94 -11.48
C ASN A 38 -5.73 7.41 -10.17
N THR A 39 -6.48 7.96 -9.20
CA THR A 39 -5.93 8.12 -7.84
C THR A 39 -5.64 6.74 -7.24
N LEU A 40 -4.42 6.54 -6.78
CA LEU A 40 -4.01 5.35 -6.03
C LEU A 40 -4.29 5.55 -4.54
N GLY A 41 -4.52 4.47 -3.82
CA GLY A 41 -4.56 4.47 -2.37
C GLY A 41 -3.25 3.97 -1.80
N LEU A 42 -2.67 4.72 -0.87
CA LEU A 42 -1.60 4.22 -0.01
C LEU A 42 -2.17 4.03 1.39
N PHE A 43 -2.15 2.79 1.88
CA PHE A 43 -2.56 2.47 3.24
C PHE A 43 -1.35 2.04 4.05
N ILE A 44 -1.06 2.76 5.14
CA ILE A 44 0.07 2.51 6.03
C ILE A 44 -0.44 2.00 7.38
N SER A 45 0.07 0.87 7.85
CA SER A 45 -0.23 0.33 9.19
C SER A 45 1.05 -0.16 9.86
N ILE A 46 1.49 0.48 10.94
CA ILE A 46 2.74 0.09 11.63
C ILE A 46 2.67 -1.35 12.14
N ASP A 47 1.56 -1.71 12.77
CA ASP A 47 1.32 -3.04 13.30
C ASP A 47 0.87 -4.05 12.22
N GLY A 48 0.83 -3.60 10.96
CA GLY A 48 0.59 -4.43 9.79
C GLY A 48 -0.88 -4.76 9.53
N PHE A 49 -1.09 -5.86 8.83
CA PHE A 49 -2.37 -6.25 8.22
C PHE A 49 -2.69 -7.70 8.55
N SER A 50 -3.98 -8.04 8.61
CA SER A 50 -4.37 -9.42 8.86
C SER A 50 -4.01 -10.29 7.65
N LYS A 51 -3.81 -11.59 7.88
CA LYS A 51 -3.54 -12.52 6.78
C LYS A 51 -4.68 -12.49 5.75
N GLU A 52 -5.92 -12.41 6.23
CA GLU A 52 -7.10 -12.29 5.39
C GLU A 52 -7.06 -11.02 4.52
N SER A 53 -6.74 -9.85 5.09
CA SER A 53 -6.79 -8.59 4.35
C SER A 53 -5.71 -8.51 3.26
N THR A 54 -4.52 -9.04 3.53
CA THR A 54 -3.44 -9.12 2.52
C THR A 54 -3.67 -10.15 1.42
N GLN A 55 -4.52 -11.14 1.65
CA GLN A 55 -4.87 -12.19 0.67
C GLN A 55 -6.17 -11.89 -0.08
N THR A 56 -6.87 -10.81 0.27
CA THR A 56 -8.15 -10.46 -0.36
C THR A 56 -7.92 -9.95 -1.78
N THR A 57 -8.39 -10.69 -2.77
CA THR A 57 -8.44 -10.27 -4.18
C THR A 57 -9.85 -9.78 -4.53
N SER A 58 -10.01 -8.46 -4.64
CA SER A 58 -11.24 -7.81 -5.14
C SER A 58 -10.89 -6.69 -6.11
N SER A 59 -11.75 -6.45 -7.10
CA SER A 59 -11.61 -5.32 -8.03
C SER A 59 -11.57 -3.97 -7.31
N ASP A 60 -12.30 -3.85 -6.21
CA ASP A 60 -12.43 -2.60 -5.46
C ASP A 60 -11.13 -2.21 -4.75
N LEU A 61 -10.27 -3.19 -4.48
CA LEU A 61 -9.01 -2.99 -3.77
C LEU A 61 -7.83 -2.76 -4.74
N ARG A 62 -7.99 -2.93 -6.05
CA ARG A 62 -6.86 -2.94 -7.02
C ARG A 62 -6.07 -1.63 -7.09
N SER A 63 -6.66 -0.52 -6.67
CA SER A 63 -5.98 0.78 -6.61
C SER A 63 -5.14 0.96 -5.34
N LEU A 64 -5.17 0.00 -4.40
CA LEU A 64 -4.45 0.05 -3.14
C LEU A 64 -3.01 -0.45 -3.25
N ILE A 65 -2.15 0.19 -2.48
CA ILE A 65 -0.81 -0.26 -2.13
C ILE A 65 -0.73 -0.25 -0.60
N LEU A 66 -0.28 -1.38 -0.02
CA LEU A 66 -0.12 -1.52 1.41
C LEU A 66 1.35 -1.35 1.83
N MET A 67 1.55 -0.60 2.93
CA MET A 67 2.83 -0.47 3.61
C MET A 67 2.70 -0.76 5.10
N ASP A 68 3.65 -1.50 5.66
CA ASP A 68 3.72 -1.79 7.09
C ASP A 68 4.90 -1.12 7.81
N GLY A 69 5.07 -1.38 9.10
CA GLY A 69 6.19 -0.86 9.88
C GLY A 69 7.57 -1.26 9.35
N GLY A 70 7.70 -2.43 8.71
CA GLY A 70 8.95 -2.86 8.09
C GLY A 70 9.29 -2.05 6.84
N ASP A 71 8.26 -1.70 6.05
CA ASP A 71 8.41 -0.80 4.91
C ASP A 71 8.86 0.60 5.34
N LEU A 72 8.24 1.15 6.40
CA LEU A 72 8.64 2.45 6.96
C LEU A 72 10.06 2.42 7.51
N ASP A 73 10.41 1.39 8.29
CA ASP A 73 11.76 1.24 8.84
C ASP A 73 12.80 1.19 7.73
N ALA A 74 12.57 0.44 6.66
CA ALA A 74 13.50 0.36 5.52
C ALA A 74 13.70 1.70 4.81
N VAL A 75 12.65 2.51 4.68
CA VAL A 75 12.75 3.86 4.10
C VAL A 75 13.48 4.82 5.05
N LEU A 76 13.12 4.82 6.33
CA LEU A 76 13.68 5.74 7.33
C LEU A 76 15.15 5.43 7.67
N THR A 77 15.58 4.19 7.46
CA THR A 77 16.97 3.73 7.63
C THR A 77 17.77 3.72 6.32
N ASP A 78 17.23 4.33 5.25
CA ASP A 78 17.86 4.46 3.93
C ASP A 78 18.27 3.12 3.28
N ARG A 79 17.59 2.02 3.64
CA ARG A 79 17.76 0.71 2.99
C ARG A 79 17.12 0.68 1.59
N ILE A 80 16.12 1.53 1.36
CA ILE A 80 15.49 1.78 0.05
C ILE A 80 14.87 3.18 0.04
N LYS A 81 14.94 3.89 -1.10
CA LYS A 81 14.25 5.17 -1.25
C LYS A 81 12.73 4.97 -1.35
N LEU A 82 11.95 5.92 -0.81
CA LEU A 82 10.48 5.85 -0.83
C LEU A 82 9.91 5.73 -2.26
N ASP A 83 10.47 6.46 -3.21
CA ASP A 83 10.05 6.45 -4.60
C ASP A 83 10.31 5.10 -5.29
N ASP A 84 11.47 4.47 -5.04
CA ASP A 84 11.76 3.11 -5.53
C ASP A 84 10.84 2.06 -4.88
N LEU A 85 10.60 2.16 -3.56
CA LEU A 85 9.69 1.25 -2.85
C LEU A 85 8.27 1.32 -3.42
N LEU A 86 7.72 2.53 -3.58
CA LEU A 86 6.39 2.74 -4.14
C LEU A 86 6.32 2.27 -5.60
N TYR A 87 7.34 2.57 -6.41
CA TYR A 87 7.42 2.09 -7.80
C TYR A 87 7.33 0.56 -7.87
N ARG A 88 8.13 -0.15 -7.08
CA ARG A 88 8.16 -1.62 -7.08
C ARG A 88 6.87 -2.24 -6.57
N LYS A 89 6.29 -1.70 -5.49
CA LYS A 89 4.98 -2.16 -4.97
C LYS A 89 3.86 -1.95 -5.99
N ARG A 90 3.80 -0.77 -6.62
CA ARG A 90 2.81 -0.46 -7.66
C ARG A 90 2.95 -1.38 -8.87
N ARG A 91 4.18 -1.62 -9.32
CA ARG A 91 4.48 -2.54 -10.42
C ARG A 91 4.00 -3.95 -10.09
N HIS A 92 4.32 -4.45 -8.90
CA HIS A 92 3.85 -5.77 -8.44
C HIS A 92 2.33 -5.87 -8.41
N ALA A 93 1.64 -4.85 -7.87
CA ALA A 93 0.19 -4.83 -7.84
C ALA A 93 -0.42 -4.80 -9.25
N SER A 94 0.20 -4.07 -10.18
CA SER A 94 -0.22 -4.01 -11.58
C SER A 94 -0.05 -5.34 -12.32
N GLU A 95 1.04 -6.07 -12.03
CA GLU A 95 1.38 -7.34 -12.69
C GLU A 95 0.61 -8.54 -12.11
N THR A 96 0.32 -8.52 -10.80
CA THR A 96 -0.20 -9.70 -10.09
C THR A 96 -1.61 -9.51 -9.50
N GLY A 97 -2.07 -8.27 -9.36
CA GLY A 97 -3.27 -7.94 -8.61
C GLY A 97 -3.11 -8.00 -7.08
N ASN A 98 -1.93 -8.37 -6.57
CA ASN A 98 -1.65 -8.39 -5.13
C ASN A 98 -1.22 -6.99 -4.65
N ILE A 99 -2.01 -6.43 -3.74
CA ILE A 99 -1.82 -5.08 -3.19
C ILE A 99 -0.74 -5.00 -2.08
N TYR A 100 -0.21 -6.15 -1.65
CA TYR A 100 0.80 -6.25 -0.59
C TYR A 100 2.05 -7.00 -1.06
N LEU A 101 3.15 -6.25 -1.15
CA LEU A 101 4.51 -6.76 -1.35
C LEU A 101 5.41 -6.22 -0.24
N SER A 102 5.87 -7.07 0.67
CA SER A 102 6.78 -6.68 1.75
C SER A 102 8.13 -6.20 1.21
N VAL A 103 8.69 -5.12 1.78
CA VAL A 103 10.05 -4.65 1.47
C VAL A 103 11.12 -5.75 1.61
N ASN A 104 10.96 -6.70 2.53
CA ASN A 104 11.93 -7.79 2.68
C ASN A 104 12.02 -8.66 1.42
N LYS A 105 10.91 -8.83 0.68
CA LYS A 105 10.91 -9.53 -0.62
C LYS A 105 11.56 -8.69 -1.72
N ILE A 106 11.51 -7.37 -1.61
CA ILE A 106 12.09 -6.41 -2.57
C ILE A 106 13.61 -6.30 -2.40
N LEU A 107 14.10 -6.35 -1.17
CA LEU A 107 15.53 -6.18 -0.86
C LEU A 107 16.38 -7.43 -1.16
N VAL A 108 15.75 -8.60 -1.25
CA VAL A 108 16.42 -9.89 -1.53
C VAL A 108 16.32 -10.32 -2.99
N SER A 109 15.62 -9.54 -3.83
CA SER A 109 15.46 -9.75 -5.27
C SER A 109 16.44 -8.90 -6.06
#